data_AF-A0A553PSM3-F1
#
_entry.id   AF-A0A553PSM3-F1
#
_cell.length_a   1.000
_cell.length_b   1.000
_cell.length_c   1.000
_cell.angle_alpha   90.00
_cell.angle_beta   90.00
_cell.angle_gamma   90.00
#
_symmetry.space_group_name_H-M   'P 1'
#
loop_
_entity.id
_entity.type
_entity.pdbx_description
1 polymer ?
#
loop_
_entity_poly.entity_id
_entity_poly.type
_entity_poly.pdbx_seq_one_letter_code
_entity_poly.pdbx_strand_id
1 'polypeptide(L)'
;MTSNGPPPTRSKMSSGDVAQLQAELEQMKVKMTSMAAALERSEKDKLAAAALSKPSLEQPCYPLKPMDISRVAKIAPDAQFRDYKIWELEWLANARLIDAERYSRSQQVAAVLAALGPHAAAVVESVLGINPDDSSTNVQTILKALRSHYRATQSLIVDRFELISRRQKDGMATKNFCFGRSHSVSRRATQDFLKTWGILHRVSSPMFSQSNGLAENAVQSLKAIVKKTKPGDDRLIALMEQRAMPQACGRSAAELFYGRPISTLVPSLHGHLARLSNADMSAAMRKASEGRSDRQRRYDVNSRPLPPLKVDQDVFVQDQRQSCGILKMLFEAYNQYSYFNLVY
;
A
#
# COMPACT_ATOMS: atom_id res chain seq x y z
N MET A 1 49.01 -21.95 19.27
CA MET A 1 48.27 -23.06 19.88
C MET A 1 46.96 -22.51 20.42
N THR A 2 45.86 -22.72 19.71
CA THR A 2 44.49 -22.44 20.20
C THR A 2 43.63 -23.65 19.81
N SER A 3 43.11 -24.33 20.83
CA SER A 3 42.37 -25.59 20.71
C SER A 3 40.95 -25.35 20.22
N ASN A 4 40.57 -25.97 19.10
CA ASN A 4 39.18 -26.10 18.68
C ASN A 4 38.52 -27.25 19.47
N GLY A 5 37.59 -26.93 20.37
CA GLY A 5 36.71 -27.93 20.99
C GLY A 5 35.60 -28.39 20.03
N PRO A 6 35.07 -29.61 20.18
CA PRO A 6 34.05 -30.15 19.28
C PRO A 6 32.67 -29.52 19.53
N PRO A 7 31.77 -29.50 18.53
CA PRO A 7 30.43 -28.92 18.69
C PRO A 7 29.53 -29.80 19.58
N PRO A 8 28.54 -29.21 20.29
CA PRO A 8 27.69 -29.96 21.20
C PRO A 8 26.77 -30.93 20.45
N THR A 9 26.74 -32.18 20.92
CA THR A 9 25.85 -33.23 20.41
C THR A 9 24.39 -32.92 20.74
N ARG A 10 23.56 -32.80 19.71
CA ARG A 10 22.10 -32.65 19.81
C ARG A 10 21.52 -33.93 20.42
N SER A 11 21.03 -33.87 21.66
CA SER A 11 20.31 -35.00 22.27
C SER A 11 19.07 -35.29 21.43
N LYS A 12 18.90 -36.56 21.02
CA LYS A 12 17.66 -37.01 20.37
C LYS A 12 16.60 -37.10 21.47
N MET A 13 15.57 -36.27 21.40
CA MET A 13 14.39 -36.37 22.28
C MET A 13 13.81 -37.79 22.16
N SER A 14 13.41 -38.37 23.29
CA SER A 14 12.85 -39.72 23.29
C SER A 14 11.48 -39.71 22.60
N SER A 15 11.07 -40.83 22.00
CA SER A 15 9.77 -40.92 21.32
C SER A 15 8.59 -40.65 22.27
N GLY A 16 8.76 -40.84 23.58
CA GLY A 16 7.76 -40.52 24.60
C GLY A 16 7.55 -39.01 24.77
N ASP A 17 8.62 -38.22 24.73
CA ASP A 17 8.56 -36.75 24.89
C ASP A 17 7.85 -36.09 23.70
N VAL A 18 8.04 -36.66 22.50
CA VAL A 18 7.37 -36.20 21.27
C VAL A 18 5.87 -36.50 21.31
N ALA A 19 5.48 -37.67 21.81
CA ALA A 19 4.07 -38.04 21.94
C ALA A 19 3.34 -37.16 22.98
N GLN A 20 4.01 -36.79 24.07
CA GLN A 20 3.45 -35.91 25.09
C GLN A 20 3.23 -34.48 24.55
N LEU A 21 4.20 -33.94 23.82
CA LEU A 21 4.06 -32.62 23.17
C LEU A 21 2.96 -32.61 22.09
N GLN A 22 2.77 -33.71 21.37
CA GLN A 22 1.67 -33.85 20.41
C GLN A 22 0.32 -33.88 21.11
N ALA A 23 0.21 -34.58 22.24
CA ALA A 23 -1.02 -34.60 23.04
C ALA A 23 -1.36 -33.21 23.61
N GLU A 24 -0.37 -32.47 24.10
CA GLU A 24 -0.55 -31.09 24.57
C GLU A 24 -0.98 -30.15 23.44
N LEU A 25 -0.40 -30.30 22.24
CA LEU A 25 -0.79 -29.51 21.08
C LEU A 25 -2.25 -29.78 20.67
N GLU A 26 -2.71 -31.02 20.72
CA GLU A 26 -4.10 -31.36 20.41
C GLU A 26 -5.07 -30.83 21.47
N GLN A 27 -4.72 -30.91 22.76
CA GLN A 27 -5.51 -30.29 23.82
C GLN A 27 -5.62 -28.77 23.65
N MET A 28 -4.53 -28.13 23.23
CA MET A 28 -4.49 -26.69 22.98
C MET A 28 -5.31 -26.30 21.74
N LYS A 29 -5.29 -27.11 20.68
CA LYS A 29 -6.16 -26.93 19.50
C LYS A 29 -7.64 -27.00 19.88
N VAL A 30 -8.03 -28.00 20.68
CA VAL A 30 -9.42 -28.15 21.14
C VAL A 30 -9.86 -26.96 22.01
N LYS A 31 -8.98 -26.46 22.89
CA LYS A 31 -9.26 -25.24 23.65
C LYS A 31 -9.43 -24.03 22.75
N MET A 32 -8.55 -23.85 21.77
CA MET A 32 -8.64 -22.74 20.82
C MET A 32 -9.92 -22.76 19.99
N THR A 33 -10.34 -23.93 19.47
CA THR A 33 -11.57 -24.06 18.69
C THR A 33 -12.81 -23.80 19.55
N SER A 34 -12.81 -24.22 20.82
CA SER A 34 -13.88 -23.90 21.77
C SER A 34 -13.97 -22.40 22.08
N MET A 35 -12.83 -21.72 22.22
CA MET A 35 -12.78 -20.27 22.44
C MET A 35 -13.27 -19.49 21.23
N ALA A 36 -12.88 -19.91 20.01
CA ALA A 36 -13.38 -19.30 18.78
C ALA A 36 -14.90 -19.44 18.66
N ALA A 37 -15.45 -20.62 18.92
CA ALA A 37 -16.90 -20.84 18.92
C ALA A 37 -17.63 -20.01 20.01
N ALA A 38 -17.01 -19.81 21.18
CA ALA A 38 -17.57 -18.96 22.23
C ALA A 38 -17.56 -17.47 21.84
N LEU A 39 -16.51 -17.02 21.13
CA LEU A 39 -16.43 -15.65 20.62
C LEU A 39 -17.50 -15.38 19.57
N GLU A 40 -17.70 -16.31 18.64
CA GLU A 40 -18.77 -16.21 17.61
C GLU A 40 -20.16 -16.19 18.23
N ARG A 41 -20.41 -16.97 19.29
CA ARG A 41 -21.67 -16.90 20.05
C ARG A 41 -21.85 -15.55 20.73
N SER A 42 -20.80 -15.03 21.38
CA SER A 42 -20.83 -13.70 22.00
C SER A 42 -21.09 -12.58 20.98
N GLU A 43 -20.52 -12.66 19.78
CA GLU A 43 -20.79 -11.70 18.70
C GLU A 43 -22.24 -11.81 18.20
N LYS A 44 -22.77 -13.03 18.03
CA LYS A 44 -24.18 -13.24 17.68
C LYS A 44 -25.12 -12.71 18.75
N ASP A 45 -24.81 -12.92 20.02
CA ASP A 45 -25.62 -12.43 21.15
C ASP A 45 -25.56 -10.90 21.25
N LYS A 46 -24.39 -10.28 21.01
CA LYS A 46 -24.25 -8.82 20.93
C LYS A 46 -25.03 -8.22 19.76
N LEU A 47 -25.02 -8.87 18.60
CA LEU A 47 -25.80 -8.47 17.43
C LEU A 47 -27.30 -8.65 17.67
N ALA A 48 -27.72 -9.72 18.35
CA ALA A 48 -29.11 -9.95 18.74
C ALA A 48 -29.59 -8.93 19.79
N ALA A 49 -28.77 -8.62 20.81
CA ALA A 49 -29.06 -7.60 21.81
C ALA A 49 -29.15 -6.19 21.19
N ALA A 50 -28.29 -5.88 20.20
CA ALA A 50 -28.37 -4.64 19.43
C ALA A 50 -29.61 -4.55 18.53
N ALA A 51 -30.13 -5.69 18.05
CA ALA A 51 -31.39 -5.76 17.31
C ALA A 51 -32.61 -5.54 18.22
N LEU A 52 -32.56 -6.01 19.48
CA LEU A 52 -33.61 -5.84 20.49
C LEU A 52 -33.64 -4.43 21.13
N SER A 53 -32.57 -3.62 20.99
CA SER A 53 -32.50 -2.27 21.55
C SER A 53 -32.98 -1.17 20.59
N LYS A 54 -33.34 -1.50 19.35
CA LYS A 54 -33.99 -0.51 18.46
C LYS A 54 -35.44 -0.37 18.93
N PRO A 55 -35.90 0.83 19.32
CA PRO A 55 -37.31 1.02 19.62
C PRO A 55 -38.10 0.73 18.34
N SER A 56 -38.82 -0.39 18.35
CA SER A 56 -39.83 -0.71 17.36
C SER A 56 -40.96 0.29 17.51
N LEU A 57 -40.83 1.43 16.82
CA LEU A 57 -41.97 2.27 16.51
C LEU A 57 -42.94 1.41 15.70
N GLU A 58 -44.00 0.93 16.34
CA GLU A 58 -45.18 0.44 15.64
C GLU A 58 -45.66 1.59 14.73
N GLN A 59 -45.37 1.49 13.44
CA GLN A 59 -45.77 2.51 12.47
C GLN A 59 -47.12 2.13 11.86
N PRO A 60 -48.07 3.09 11.79
CA PRO A 60 -49.40 2.83 11.25
C PRO A 60 -49.34 2.41 9.78
N CYS A 61 -50.13 1.39 9.44
CA CYS A 61 -50.27 0.85 8.10
C CYS A 61 -51.01 1.86 7.20
N TYR A 62 -50.25 2.74 6.56
CA TYR A 62 -50.68 3.44 5.36
C TYR A 62 -49.84 2.94 4.18
N PRO A 63 -50.44 2.72 2.99
CA PRO A 63 -49.68 2.30 1.83
C PRO A 63 -48.60 3.34 1.51
N LEU A 64 -47.34 2.93 1.62
CA LEU A 64 -46.20 3.78 1.28
C LEU A 64 -46.31 4.19 -0.20
N LYS A 65 -46.13 5.48 -0.47
CA LYS A 65 -46.06 5.97 -1.85
C LYS A 65 -44.86 5.35 -2.56
N PRO A 66 -44.93 5.08 -3.88
CA PRO A 66 -43.77 4.59 -4.64
C PRO A 66 -42.55 5.51 -4.45
N MET A 67 -41.36 4.91 -4.35
CA MET A 67 -40.11 5.67 -4.20
C MET A 67 -39.89 6.57 -5.43
N ASP A 68 -39.78 7.88 -5.18
CA ASP A 68 -39.46 8.84 -6.23
C ASP A 68 -37.96 8.80 -6.56
N ILE A 69 -37.61 8.05 -7.59
CA ILE A 69 -36.24 7.92 -8.12
C ILE A 69 -35.93 8.94 -9.23
N SER A 70 -36.85 9.85 -9.57
CA SER A 70 -36.70 10.80 -10.70
C SER A 70 -35.50 11.74 -10.55
N ARG A 71 -35.06 11.96 -9.29
CA ARG A 71 -33.94 12.82 -8.94
C ARG A 71 -32.56 12.18 -9.15
N VAL A 72 -32.50 10.86 -9.34
CA VAL A 72 -31.24 10.15 -9.56
C VAL A 72 -30.99 10.03 -11.06
N ALA A 73 -29.91 10.64 -11.54
CA ALA A 73 -29.49 10.51 -12.93
C ALA A 73 -29.07 9.05 -13.23
N LYS A 74 -29.44 8.55 -14.41
CA LYS A 74 -29.04 7.21 -14.85
C LYS A 74 -27.56 7.17 -15.20
N ILE A 75 -26.92 6.02 -14.98
CA ILE A 75 -25.53 5.80 -15.38
C ILE A 75 -25.45 5.71 -16.91
N ALA A 76 -24.48 6.41 -17.50
CA ALA A 76 -24.19 6.33 -18.93
C ALA A 76 -23.68 4.91 -19.32
N PRO A 77 -24.00 4.41 -20.52
CA PRO A 77 -23.59 3.06 -20.93
C PRO A 77 -22.06 2.88 -21.00
N ASP A 78 -21.31 3.95 -21.26
CA ASP A 78 -19.86 4.01 -21.33
C ASP A 78 -19.20 4.56 -20.04
N ALA A 79 -19.95 4.60 -18.93
CA ALA A 79 -19.49 5.16 -17.67
C ALA A 79 -18.21 4.50 -17.15
N GLN A 80 -17.27 5.33 -16.70
CA GLN A 80 -16.03 4.89 -16.06
C GLN A 80 -16.22 4.77 -14.54
N PHE A 81 -15.22 4.18 -13.86
CA PHE A 81 -15.25 4.03 -12.39
C PHE A 81 -15.49 5.34 -11.63
N ARG A 82 -15.02 6.46 -12.18
CA ARG A 82 -15.24 7.79 -11.60
C ARG A 82 -16.72 8.19 -11.64
N ASP A 83 -17.38 7.96 -12.78
CA ASP A 83 -18.78 8.31 -12.98
C ASP A 83 -19.67 7.45 -12.10
N TYR A 84 -19.37 6.15 -12.01
CA TYR A 84 -20.00 5.24 -11.04
C TYR A 84 -19.87 5.74 -9.60
N LYS A 85 -18.69 6.23 -9.21
CA LYS A 85 -18.47 6.72 -7.83
C LYS A 85 -19.26 8.00 -7.52
N ILE A 86 -19.40 8.89 -8.50
CA ILE A 86 -20.24 10.09 -8.35
C ILE A 86 -21.70 9.66 -8.20
N TRP A 87 -22.15 8.76 -9.08
CA TRP A 87 -23.49 8.20 -9.02
C TRP A 87 -23.79 7.46 -7.69
N GLU A 88 -22.86 6.65 -7.18
CA GLU A 88 -23.00 5.92 -5.90
C GLU A 88 -23.24 6.90 -4.74
N LEU A 89 -22.56 8.05 -4.75
CA LEU A 89 -22.75 9.09 -3.75
C LEU A 89 -24.10 9.79 -3.88
N GLU A 90 -24.53 10.10 -5.11
CA GLU A 90 -25.85 10.69 -5.38
C GLU A 90 -26.99 9.76 -5.00
N TRP A 91 -26.85 8.46 -5.30
CA TRP A 91 -27.78 7.43 -4.87
C TRP A 91 -27.89 7.37 -3.35
N LEU A 92 -26.76 7.27 -2.64
CA LEU A 92 -26.76 7.20 -1.17
C LEU A 92 -27.34 8.46 -0.51
N ALA A 93 -27.12 9.64 -1.10
CA ALA A 93 -27.71 10.88 -0.64
C ALA A 93 -29.25 10.87 -0.83
N ASN A 94 -29.72 10.47 -2.01
CA ASN A 94 -31.15 10.40 -2.30
C ASN A 94 -31.86 9.30 -1.50
N ALA A 95 -31.24 8.13 -1.32
CA ALA A 95 -31.78 7.05 -0.51
C ALA A 95 -32.01 7.47 0.95
N ARG A 96 -31.15 8.35 1.50
CA ARG A 96 -31.35 8.94 2.83
C ARG A 96 -32.48 9.95 2.86
N LEU A 97 -32.65 10.75 1.81
CA LEU A 97 -33.75 11.73 1.72
C LEU A 97 -35.12 11.06 1.60
N ILE A 98 -35.18 9.92 0.90
CA ILE A 98 -36.41 9.13 0.68
C ILE A 98 -36.73 8.23 1.87
N ASP A 99 -35.80 8.11 2.84
CA ASP A 99 -35.86 7.16 3.96
C ASP A 99 -36.10 5.73 3.46
N ALA A 100 -35.22 5.29 2.55
CA ALA A 100 -35.33 4.01 1.84
C ALA A 100 -35.44 2.80 2.78
N GLU A 101 -35.00 2.92 4.04
CA GLU A 101 -35.09 1.89 5.07
C GLU A 101 -36.53 1.49 5.42
N ARG A 102 -37.51 2.37 5.18
CA ARG A 102 -38.94 2.08 5.40
C ARG A 102 -39.54 1.14 4.38
N TYR A 103 -38.92 1.01 3.21
CA TYR A 103 -39.44 0.20 2.12
C TYR A 103 -38.98 -1.24 2.25
N SER A 104 -39.75 -2.17 1.69
CA SER A 104 -39.37 -3.59 1.66
C SER A 104 -38.10 -3.80 0.82
N ARG A 105 -37.34 -4.86 1.13
CA ARG A 105 -36.08 -5.17 0.44
C ARG A 105 -36.24 -5.29 -1.08
N SER A 106 -37.31 -5.92 -1.55
CA SER A 106 -37.60 -6.06 -2.98
C SER A 106 -37.85 -4.70 -3.64
N GLN A 107 -38.57 -3.79 -2.97
CA GLN A 107 -38.77 -2.42 -3.45
C GLN A 107 -37.45 -1.64 -3.49
N GLN A 108 -36.59 -1.80 -2.50
CA GLN A 108 -35.25 -1.17 -2.47
C GLN A 108 -34.38 -1.65 -3.63
N VAL A 109 -34.34 -2.96 -3.90
CA VAL A 109 -33.59 -3.54 -5.02
C VAL A 109 -34.13 -3.06 -6.37
N ALA A 110 -35.45 -3.05 -6.56
CA ALA A 110 -36.09 -2.55 -7.77
C ALA A 110 -35.77 -1.06 -8.02
N ALA A 111 -35.76 -0.24 -6.96
CA ALA A 111 -35.43 1.19 -7.07
C ALA A 111 -33.98 1.43 -7.50
N VAL A 112 -33.02 0.65 -6.99
CA VAL A 112 -31.61 0.72 -7.40
C VAL A 112 -31.45 0.36 -8.87
N LEU A 113 -32.08 -0.73 -9.33
CA LEU A 113 -31.99 -1.17 -10.72
C LEU A 113 -32.62 -0.16 -11.68
N ALA A 114 -33.74 0.44 -11.30
CA ALA A 114 -34.38 1.49 -12.07
C ALA A 114 -33.52 2.78 -12.13
N ALA A 115 -32.82 3.11 -11.05
CA ALA A 115 -31.90 4.25 -10.98
C ALA A 115 -30.58 4.04 -11.75
N LEU A 116 -30.10 2.79 -11.84
CA LEU A 116 -28.93 2.41 -12.65
C LEU A 116 -29.21 2.58 -14.15
N GLY A 117 -30.44 2.29 -14.57
CA GLY A 117 -30.83 2.29 -15.98
C GLY A 117 -30.61 0.93 -16.66
N PRO A 118 -31.16 0.75 -17.88
CA PRO A 118 -31.31 -0.57 -18.51
C PRO A 118 -29.97 -1.26 -18.79
N HIS A 119 -28.94 -0.50 -19.18
CA HIS A 119 -27.63 -1.07 -19.49
C HIS A 119 -26.89 -1.56 -18.24
N ALA A 120 -26.78 -0.70 -17.22
CA ALA A 120 -26.11 -1.05 -15.98
C ALA A 120 -26.87 -2.14 -15.18
N ALA A 121 -28.20 -2.18 -15.27
CA ALA A 121 -29.01 -3.28 -14.72
C ALA A 121 -28.69 -4.61 -15.41
N ALA A 122 -28.54 -4.63 -16.74
CA ALA A 122 -28.14 -5.83 -17.47
C ALA A 122 -26.76 -6.35 -17.05
N VAL A 123 -25.82 -5.48 -16.66
CA VAL A 123 -24.51 -5.88 -16.11
C VAL A 123 -24.67 -6.62 -14.77
N VAL A 124 -25.62 -6.21 -13.93
CA VAL A 124 -25.89 -6.88 -12.63
C VAL A 124 -26.36 -8.32 -12.83
N GLU A 125 -27.24 -8.55 -13.80
CA GLU A 125 -27.77 -9.89 -14.07
C GLU A 125 -26.77 -10.74 -14.87
N SER A 126 -26.25 -10.22 -15.98
CA SER A 126 -25.47 -11.01 -16.94
C SER A 126 -23.99 -11.17 -16.56
N VAL A 127 -23.36 -10.13 -16.01
CA VAL A 127 -21.91 -10.13 -15.72
C VAL A 127 -21.65 -10.46 -14.26
N LEU A 128 -22.45 -9.91 -13.35
CA LEU A 128 -22.31 -10.15 -11.91
C LEU A 128 -23.07 -11.39 -11.43
N GLY A 129 -24.00 -11.92 -12.24
CA GLY A 129 -24.77 -13.12 -11.90
C GLY A 129 -25.69 -12.94 -10.69
N ILE A 130 -26.09 -11.69 -10.38
CA ILE A 130 -26.96 -11.39 -9.24
C ILE A 130 -28.39 -11.38 -9.74
N ASN A 131 -29.21 -12.32 -9.24
CA ASN A 131 -30.63 -12.34 -9.52
C ASN A 131 -31.36 -11.32 -8.61
N PRO A 132 -32.07 -10.32 -9.19
CA PRO A 132 -32.77 -9.30 -8.42
C PRO A 132 -33.99 -9.82 -7.65
N ASP A 133 -34.57 -10.95 -8.08
CA ASP A 133 -35.75 -11.56 -7.45
C ASP A 133 -35.39 -12.51 -6.30
N ASP A 134 -34.09 -12.80 -6.09
CA ASP A 134 -33.67 -13.67 -5.00
C ASP A 134 -33.77 -12.98 -3.63
N SER A 135 -34.31 -13.72 -2.67
CA SER A 135 -34.49 -13.33 -1.26
C SER A 135 -33.18 -13.00 -0.52
N SER A 136 -32.03 -13.46 -1.06
CA SER A 136 -30.70 -13.23 -0.51
C SER A 136 -30.05 -11.91 -0.95
N THR A 137 -30.60 -11.27 -2.00
CA THR A 137 -30.04 -10.07 -2.61
C THR A 137 -30.37 -8.81 -1.80
N ASN A 138 -29.35 -7.97 -1.58
CA ASN A 138 -29.47 -6.68 -0.89
C ASN A 138 -28.84 -5.58 -1.75
N VAL A 139 -29.35 -4.36 -1.64
CA VAL A 139 -28.80 -3.14 -2.24
C VAL A 139 -27.29 -3.02 -2.00
N GLN A 140 -26.83 -3.28 -0.78
CA GLN A 140 -25.41 -3.19 -0.44
C GLN A 140 -24.56 -4.22 -1.21
N THR A 141 -25.09 -5.42 -1.43
CA THR A 141 -24.43 -6.46 -2.22
C THR A 141 -24.27 -6.03 -3.66
N ILE A 142 -25.34 -5.46 -4.25
CA ILE A 142 -25.35 -4.93 -5.61
C ILE A 142 -24.33 -3.79 -5.77
N LEU A 143 -24.37 -2.79 -4.89
CA LEU A 143 -23.44 -1.64 -4.94
C LEU A 143 -21.98 -2.07 -4.78
N LYS A 144 -21.70 -3.03 -3.88
CA LYS A 144 -20.34 -3.56 -3.70
C LYS A 144 -19.85 -4.33 -4.93
N ALA A 145 -20.73 -5.11 -5.55
CA ALA A 145 -20.41 -5.88 -6.74
C ALA A 145 -20.16 -4.96 -7.95
N LEU A 146 -21.04 -3.99 -8.19
CA LEU A 146 -20.86 -2.97 -9.24
C LEU A 146 -19.59 -2.16 -9.04
N ARG A 147 -19.30 -1.74 -7.81
CA ARG A 147 -18.05 -1.03 -7.49
C ARG A 147 -16.82 -1.85 -7.82
N SER A 148 -16.87 -3.17 -7.60
CA SER A 148 -15.78 -4.08 -7.93
C SER A 148 -15.65 -4.26 -9.45
N HIS A 149 -16.76 -4.39 -10.17
CA HIS A 149 -16.81 -4.48 -11.62
C HIS A 149 -16.23 -3.23 -12.29
N TYR A 150 -16.75 -2.03 -11.98
CA TYR A 150 -16.26 -0.79 -12.57
C TYR A 150 -14.80 -0.50 -12.20
N ARG A 151 -14.32 -0.97 -11.03
CA ARG A 151 -12.90 -0.84 -10.68
C ARG A 151 -12.01 -1.76 -11.51
N ALA A 152 -12.49 -2.97 -11.83
CA ALA A 152 -11.78 -3.93 -12.65
C ALA A 152 -11.74 -3.52 -14.13
N THR A 153 -12.78 -2.83 -14.63
CA THR A 153 -12.82 -2.33 -16.02
C THR A 153 -11.93 -1.11 -16.26
N GLN A 154 -11.53 -0.39 -15.20
CA GLN A 154 -10.65 0.78 -15.33
C GLN A 154 -9.21 0.36 -15.66
N SER A 155 -8.72 0.79 -16.83
CA SER A 155 -7.33 0.54 -17.23
C SER A 155 -6.35 1.26 -16.30
N LEU A 156 -5.29 0.53 -15.89
CA LEU A 156 -4.17 1.09 -15.11
C LEU A 156 -3.44 2.23 -15.83
N ILE A 157 -3.54 2.29 -17.16
CA ILE A 157 -2.96 3.38 -17.97
C ILE A 157 -3.72 4.69 -17.70
N VAL A 158 -5.05 4.63 -17.55
CA VAL A 158 -5.87 5.80 -17.24
C VAL A 158 -5.54 6.30 -15.83
N ASP A 159 -5.45 5.39 -14.85
CA ASP A 159 -5.02 5.73 -13.47
C ASP A 159 -3.63 6.38 -13.44
N ARG A 160 -2.66 5.85 -14.20
CA ARG A 160 -1.31 6.42 -14.32
C ARG A 160 -1.32 7.77 -15.03
N PHE A 161 -2.08 7.89 -16.11
CA PHE A 161 -2.18 9.12 -16.89
C PHE A 161 -2.82 10.24 -16.07
N GLU A 162 -3.92 9.98 -15.37
CA GLU A 162 -4.53 10.97 -14.47
C GLU A 162 -3.57 11.39 -13.36
N LEU A 163 -2.80 10.46 -12.79
CA LEU A 163 -1.82 10.77 -11.75
C LEU A 163 -0.66 11.63 -12.27
N ILE A 164 -0.17 11.34 -13.48
CA ILE A 164 0.95 12.06 -14.12
C ILE A 164 0.48 13.45 -14.60
N SER A 165 -0.72 13.52 -15.16
CA SER A 165 -1.28 14.74 -15.77
C SER A 165 -1.90 15.69 -14.74
N ARG A 166 -2.10 15.27 -13.48
CA ARG A 166 -2.68 16.12 -12.43
C ARG A 166 -1.74 17.28 -12.07
N ARG A 167 -2.17 18.51 -12.39
CA ARG A 167 -1.54 19.74 -11.90
C ARG A 167 -2.22 20.24 -10.61
N GLN A 168 -1.43 20.87 -9.74
CA GLN A 168 -1.97 21.56 -8.57
C GLN A 168 -2.84 22.72 -9.07
N LYS A 169 -4.09 22.79 -8.61
CA LYS A 169 -5.01 23.88 -8.96
C LYS A 169 -4.78 25.07 -8.03
N ASP A 170 -5.07 26.28 -8.51
CA ASP A 170 -5.00 27.49 -7.69
C ASP A 170 -5.94 27.38 -6.48
N GLY A 171 -5.43 27.75 -5.30
CA GLY A 171 -6.13 27.59 -4.02
C GLY A 171 -6.03 26.19 -3.39
N MET A 172 -5.49 25.18 -4.09
CA MET A 172 -5.27 23.86 -3.50
C MET A 172 -4.03 23.87 -2.59
N ALA A 173 -4.22 23.68 -1.29
CA ALA A 173 -3.13 23.54 -0.34
C ALA A 173 -2.18 22.40 -0.78
N THR A 174 -0.86 22.65 -0.73
CA THR A 174 0.19 21.69 -1.10
C THR A 174 0.06 20.36 -0.36
N LYS A 175 -0.39 20.41 0.90
CA LYS A 175 -0.70 19.22 1.72
C LYS A 175 -1.75 18.33 1.07
N ASN A 176 -2.81 18.90 0.49
CA ASN A 176 -3.90 18.15 -0.16
C ASN A 176 -3.50 17.61 -1.54
N PHE A 177 -2.66 18.34 -2.28
CA PHE A 177 -2.09 17.88 -3.55
C PHE A 177 -1.14 16.68 -3.33
N CYS A 178 -0.32 16.76 -2.27
CA CYS A 178 0.62 15.70 -1.87
C CYS A 178 -0.01 14.54 -1.11
N PHE A 179 -1.15 14.72 -0.44
CA PHE A 179 -1.84 13.63 0.28
C PHE A 179 -2.28 12.51 -0.66
N GLY A 180 -2.62 12.85 -1.91
CA GLY A 180 -2.86 11.89 -2.99
C GLY A 180 -1.61 11.12 -3.46
N ARG A 181 -0.40 11.55 -3.07
CA ARG A 181 0.88 10.90 -3.39
C ARG A 181 1.49 10.11 -2.21
N SER A 182 1.29 10.55 -0.97
CA SER A 182 2.02 10.01 0.20
C SER A 182 1.49 8.68 0.75
N HIS A 183 0.18 8.40 0.67
CA HIS A 183 -0.43 7.15 1.20
C HIS A 183 -0.26 5.91 0.29
N SER A 184 0.58 6.01 -0.74
CA SER A 184 0.63 5.03 -1.84
C SER A 184 1.54 3.83 -1.55
N VAL A 185 2.58 4.01 -0.73
CA VAL A 185 3.64 3.00 -0.57
C VAL A 185 3.23 1.88 0.41
N SER A 186 2.42 2.19 1.43
CA SER A 186 1.92 1.21 2.42
C SER A 186 0.52 0.65 2.12
N ARG A 187 -0.02 0.92 0.92
CA ARG A 187 -1.37 0.47 0.54
C ARG A 187 -1.35 -1.00 0.15
N ARG A 188 -2.40 -1.76 0.51
CA ARG A 188 -2.53 -3.20 0.17
C ARG A 188 -2.25 -3.48 -1.32
N ALA A 189 -2.82 -2.67 -2.22
CA ALA A 189 -2.58 -2.79 -3.66
C ALA A 189 -1.10 -2.70 -4.07
N THR A 190 -0.30 -1.87 -3.40
CA THR A 190 1.14 -1.75 -3.65
C THR A 190 1.90 -2.93 -3.05
N GLN A 191 1.48 -3.42 -1.88
CA GLN A 191 2.06 -4.62 -1.29
C GLN A 191 1.79 -5.85 -2.15
N ASP A 192 0.58 -5.98 -2.68
CA ASP A 192 0.19 -7.08 -3.57
C ASP A 192 0.98 -7.01 -4.88
N PHE A 193 1.13 -5.82 -5.47
CA PHE A 193 2.02 -5.61 -6.61
C PHE A 193 3.45 -6.04 -6.29
N LEU A 194 4.04 -5.57 -5.19
CA LEU A 194 5.42 -5.90 -4.84
C LEU A 194 5.60 -7.41 -4.59
N LYS A 195 4.61 -8.08 -3.97
CA LYS A 195 4.60 -9.54 -3.79
C LYS A 195 4.53 -10.29 -5.13
N THR A 196 3.62 -9.90 -6.02
CA THR A 196 3.47 -10.54 -7.35
C THR A 196 4.75 -10.44 -8.18
N TRP A 197 5.46 -9.33 -8.07
CA TRP A 197 6.72 -9.10 -8.80
C TRP A 197 7.97 -9.59 -8.05
N GLY A 198 7.81 -10.22 -6.88
CA GLY A 198 8.93 -10.73 -6.08
C GLY A 198 9.85 -9.63 -5.53
N ILE A 199 9.36 -8.39 -5.41
CA ILE A 199 10.14 -7.25 -4.93
C ILE A 199 10.00 -7.14 -3.41
N LEU A 200 11.13 -7.27 -2.70
CA LEU A 200 11.15 -7.05 -1.25
C LEU A 200 10.99 -5.56 -0.94
N HIS A 201 9.83 -5.20 -0.41
CA HIS A 201 9.55 -3.84 0.02
C HIS A 201 10.15 -3.55 1.40
N ARG A 202 11.15 -2.66 1.47
CA ARG A 202 11.69 -2.16 2.74
C ARG A 202 11.22 -0.72 2.95
N VAL A 203 10.50 -0.50 4.05
CA VAL A 203 10.00 0.83 4.44
C VAL A 203 10.87 1.35 5.57
N SER A 204 11.27 2.62 5.49
CA SER A 204 11.99 3.27 6.57
C SER A 204 11.07 3.61 7.74
N SER A 205 11.65 3.78 8.93
CA SER A 205 10.92 4.32 10.07
C SER A 205 10.26 5.65 9.68
N PRO A 206 9.02 5.90 10.13
CA PRO A 206 8.43 7.23 10.02
C PRO A 206 9.42 8.29 10.51
N MET A 207 9.50 9.39 9.77
CA MET A 207 10.34 10.55 10.09
C MET A 207 11.86 10.31 10.09
N PHE A 208 12.33 9.19 9.52
CA PHE A 208 13.76 8.92 9.35
C PHE A 208 14.25 9.23 7.92
N SER A 209 14.27 10.51 7.53
CA SER A 209 14.63 10.95 6.17
C SER A 209 16.05 10.56 5.76
N GLN A 210 16.97 10.44 6.72
CA GLN A 210 18.37 10.05 6.47
C GLN A 210 18.49 8.70 5.73
N SER A 211 17.60 7.75 6.03
CA SER A 211 17.57 6.46 5.32
C SER A 211 17.29 6.56 3.83
N ASN A 212 16.66 7.64 3.36
CA ASN A 212 16.31 7.85 1.96
C ASN A 212 17.23 8.89 1.27
N GLY A 213 18.37 9.22 1.89
CA GLY A 213 19.26 10.28 1.42
C GLY A 213 19.77 10.07 -0.01
N LEU A 214 19.91 8.82 -0.48
CA LEU A 214 20.30 8.54 -1.88
C LEU A 214 19.24 9.03 -2.88
N ALA A 215 17.97 8.76 -2.62
CA ALA A 215 16.88 9.20 -3.48
C ALA A 215 16.72 10.72 -3.42
N GLU A 216 16.85 11.32 -2.23
CA GLU A 216 16.79 12.78 -2.05
C GLU A 216 17.92 13.49 -2.80
N ASN A 217 19.15 12.98 -2.71
CA ASN A 217 20.30 13.49 -3.47
C ASN A 217 20.06 13.37 -4.98
N ALA A 218 19.52 12.25 -5.45
CA ALA A 218 19.17 12.09 -6.86
C ALA A 218 18.15 13.14 -7.31
N VAL A 219 17.09 13.38 -6.53
CA VAL A 219 16.10 14.43 -6.80
C VAL A 219 16.74 15.81 -6.83
N GLN A 220 17.67 16.10 -5.92
CA GLN A 220 18.41 17.36 -5.89
C GLN A 220 19.24 17.56 -7.17
N SER A 221 19.97 16.53 -7.61
CA SER A 221 20.71 16.55 -8.88
C SER A 221 19.77 16.79 -10.06
N LEU A 222 18.63 16.10 -10.12
CA LEU A 222 17.63 16.28 -11.18
C LEU A 222 17.06 17.71 -11.20
N LYS A 223 16.75 18.28 -10.04
CA LYS A 223 16.31 19.68 -9.94
C LYS A 223 17.37 20.65 -10.45
N ALA A 224 18.64 20.40 -10.14
CA ALA A 224 19.74 21.23 -10.62
C ALA A 224 19.90 21.17 -12.14
N ILE A 225 19.76 19.99 -12.76
CA ILE A 225 19.75 19.82 -14.22
C ILE A 225 18.60 20.64 -14.81
N VAL A 226 17.39 20.43 -14.30
CA VAL A 226 16.19 21.14 -14.73
C VAL A 226 16.34 22.66 -14.66
N LYS A 227 16.98 23.18 -13.61
CA LYS A 227 17.20 24.62 -13.44
C LYS A 227 18.20 25.19 -14.46
N LYS A 228 19.17 24.37 -14.91
CA LYS A 228 20.20 24.77 -15.87
C LYS A 228 19.73 24.67 -17.33
N THR A 229 18.71 23.85 -17.61
CA THR A 229 18.13 23.67 -18.94
C THR A 229 17.10 24.76 -19.26
N LYS A 230 17.18 25.40 -20.44
CA LYS A 230 16.21 26.45 -20.84
C LYS A 230 14.89 25.83 -21.34
N PRO A 231 13.77 26.57 -21.31
CA PRO A 231 12.54 26.13 -21.96
C PRO A 231 12.76 26.07 -23.48
N GLY A 232 12.83 24.85 -24.03
CA GLY A 232 13.14 24.58 -25.44
C GLY A 232 14.27 23.56 -25.65
N ASP A 233 15.15 23.41 -24.66
CA ASP A 233 16.21 22.40 -24.69
C ASP A 233 15.68 21.00 -24.35
N ASP A 234 16.25 19.97 -24.98
CA ASP A 234 15.89 18.58 -24.68
C ASP A 234 16.47 18.12 -23.34
N ARG A 235 15.59 18.02 -22.34
CA ARG A 235 15.93 17.59 -20.97
C ARG A 235 16.39 16.14 -20.93
N LEU A 236 16.01 15.32 -21.91
CA LEU A 236 16.44 13.92 -21.99
C LEU A 236 17.93 13.83 -22.30
N ILE A 237 18.45 14.73 -23.14
CA ILE A 237 19.88 14.84 -23.43
C ILE A 237 20.63 15.19 -22.14
N ALA A 238 20.16 16.19 -21.39
CA ALA A 238 20.81 16.58 -20.14
C ALA A 238 20.82 15.44 -19.10
N LEU A 239 19.76 14.64 -19.03
CA LEU A 239 19.71 13.44 -18.18
C LEU A 239 20.65 12.33 -18.67
N MET A 240 20.77 12.15 -20.00
CA MET A 240 21.69 11.20 -20.60
C MET A 240 23.14 11.53 -20.24
N GLU A 241 23.56 12.79 -20.44
CA GLU A 241 24.91 13.25 -20.07
C GLU A 241 25.19 13.04 -18.59
N GLN A 242 24.22 13.31 -17.72
CA GLN A 242 24.37 13.15 -16.27
C GLN A 242 24.54 11.69 -15.85
N ARG A 243 23.93 10.75 -16.58
CA ARG A 243 24.15 9.31 -16.37
C ARG A 243 25.51 8.84 -16.90
N ALA A 244 26.08 9.53 -17.89
CA ALA A 244 27.40 9.29 -18.44
C ALA A 244 28.54 9.94 -17.64
N MET A 245 28.26 10.86 -16.71
CA MET A 245 29.30 11.49 -15.90
C MET A 245 29.96 10.48 -14.94
N PRO A 246 31.31 10.44 -14.87
CA PRO A 246 32.01 9.56 -13.95
C PRO A 246 31.77 9.97 -12.49
N GLN A 247 31.56 8.98 -11.63
CA GLN A 247 31.39 9.18 -10.19
C GLN A 247 32.75 9.06 -9.47
N ALA A 248 32.76 9.19 -8.14
CA ALA A 248 33.97 9.04 -7.33
C ALA A 248 34.69 7.69 -7.50
N CYS A 249 33.97 6.65 -7.94
CA CYS A 249 34.53 5.34 -8.28
C CYS A 249 35.28 5.32 -9.63
N GLY A 250 35.29 6.42 -10.39
CA GLY A 250 35.94 6.54 -11.70
C GLY A 250 35.12 6.00 -12.87
N ARG A 251 33.90 5.49 -12.63
CA ARG A 251 32.97 5.02 -13.65
C ARG A 251 31.63 5.73 -13.53
N SER A 252 30.88 5.82 -14.63
CA SER A 252 29.56 6.46 -14.65
C SER A 252 28.44 5.50 -14.20
N ALA A 253 27.28 6.06 -13.84
CA ALA A 253 26.14 5.24 -13.46
C ALA A 253 25.64 4.37 -14.63
N ALA A 254 25.66 4.91 -15.85
CA ALA A 254 25.31 4.16 -17.05
C ALA A 254 26.30 3.04 -17.35
N GLU A 255 27.61 3.29 -17.17
CA GLU A 255 28.66 2.28 -17.32
C GLU A 255 28.47 1.11 -16.36
N LEU A 256 28.21 1.41 -15.09
CA LEU A 256 28.01 0.38 -14.06
C LEU A 256 26.74 -0.45 -14.32
N PHE A 257 25.72 0.15 -14.93
CA PHE A 257 24.46 -0.51 -15.22
C PHE A 257 24.51 -1.35 -16.51
N TYR A 258 25.05 -0.79 -17.59
CA TYR A 258 25.08 -1.45 -18.91
C TYR A 258 26.36 -2.26 -19.16
N GLY A 259 27.38 -2.13 -18.30
CA GLY A 259 28.70 -2.72 -18.50
C GLY A 259 29.48 -2.12 -19.68
N ARG A 260 29.04 -0.98 -20.21
CA ARG A 260 29.71 -0.23 -21.28
C ARG A 260 29.35 1.26 -21.21
N PRO A 261 30.19 2.17 -21.72
CA PRO A 261 29.84 3.58 -21.81
C PRO A 261 28.70 3.81 -22.81
N ILE A 262 27.87 4.82 -22.55
CA ILE A 262 26.80 5.24 -23.46
C ILE A 262 27.31 6.31 -24.42
N SER A 263 26.73 6.36 -25.63
CA SER A 263 27.02 7.42 -26.57
C SER A 263 26.42 8.74 -26.06
N THR A 264 27.25 9.76 -25.96
CA THR A 264 26.87 11.12 -25.56
C THR A 264 27.01 12.08 -26.75
N LEU A 265 26.67 13.35 -26.56
CA LEU A 265 26.94 14.39 -27.56
C LEU A 265 28.42 14.75 -27.66
N VAL A 266 29.21 14.36 -26.65
CA VAL A 266 30.65 14.53 -26.67
C VAL A 266 31.24 13.47 -27.61
N PRO A 267 32.01 13.88 -28.63
CA PRO A 267 32.65 12.93 -29.52
C PRO A 267 33.55 11.99 -28.71
N SER A 268 33.37 10.69 -28.91
CA SER A 268 34.14 9.66 -28.23
C SER A 268 35.21 9.09 -29.16
N LEU A 269 36.37 8.75 -28.59
CA LEU A 269 37.45 8.12 -29.33
C LEU A 269 37.05 6.69 -29.75
N HIS A 270 37.60 6.21 -30.86
CA HIS A 270 37.39 4.83 -31.30
C HIS A 270 37.76 3.84 -30.18
N GLY A 271 36.86 2.90 -29.88
CA GLY A 271 37.03 1.94 -28.79
C GLY A 271 36.59 2.41 -27.40
N HIS A 272 36.28 3.70 -27.20
CA HIS A 272 35.81 4.19 -25.89
C HIS A 272 34.45 3.61 -25.47
N LEU A 273 33.60 3.25 -26.44
CA LEU A 273 32.31 2.61 -26.17
C LEU A 273 32.39 1.08 -25.99
N ALA A 274 33.61 0.53 -25.90
CA ALA A 274 33.81 -0.89 -25.67
C ALA A 274 33.25 -1.34 -24.31
N ARG A 275 32.92 -2.64 -24.22
CA ARG A 275 32.46 -3.25 -22.98
C ARG A 275 33.58 -3.20 -21.94
N LEU A 276 33.22 -2.88 -20.70
CA LEU A 276 34.12 -2.91 -19.56
C LEU A 276 34.53 -4.34 -19.26
N SER A 277 35.81 -4.53 -18.91
CA SER A 277 36.27 -5.81 -18.42
C SER A 277 35.66 -6.12 -17.05
N ASN A 278 35.56 -7.40 -16.70
CA ASN A 278 35.13 -7.80 -15.36
C ASN A 278 36.08 -7.24 -14.27
N ALA A 279 37.37 -7.09 -14.60
CA ALA A 279 38.36 -6.49 -13.71
C ALA A 279 38.04 -5.02 -13.43
N ASP A 280 37.74 -4.23 -14.47
CA ASP A 280 37.34 -2.82 -14.34
C ASP A 280 36.09 -2.64 -13.49
N MET A 281 35.08 -3.48 -13.73
CA MET A 281 33.83 -3.45 -12.95
C MET A 281 34.09 -3.78 -11.48
N SER A 282 34.90 -4.80 -11.21
CA SER A 282 35.25 -5.19 -9.83
C SER A 282 36.06 -4.10 -9.11
N ALA A 283 36.99 -3.43 -9.81
CA ALA A 283 37.78 -2.33 -9.27
C ALA A 283 36.89 -1.11 -8.93
N ALA A 284 35.95 -0.78 -9.81
CA ALA A 284 34.99 0.31 -9.57
C ALA A 284 34.07 0.00 -8.36
N MET A 285 33.60 -1.24 -8.24
CA MET A 285 32.80 -1.67 -7.09
C MET A 285 33.59 -1.61 -5.77
N ARG A 286 34.86 -2.04 -5.78
CA ARG A 286 35.77 -1.93 -4.62
C ARG A 286 35.97 -0.49 -4.20
N LYS A 287 36.31 0.40 -5.14
CA LYS A 287 36.49 1.83 -4.87
C LYS A 287 35.21 2.48 -4.34
N ALA A 288 34.04 2.07 -4.86
CA ALA A 288 32.74 2.53 -4.37
C ALA A 288 32.42 2.01 -2.95
N SER A 289 32.85 0.79 -2.59
CA SER A 289 32.68 0.26 -1.23
C SER A 289 33.65 0.90 -0.23
N GLU A 290 34.89 1.15 -0.63
CA GLU A 290 35.89 1.85 0.17
C GLU A 290 35.43 3.27 0.46
N GLY A 291 35.00 4.01 -0.57
CA GLY A 291 34.46 5.37 -0.40
C GLY A 291 33.20 5.44 0.47
N ARG A 292 32.34 4.41 0.43
CA ARG A 292 31.19 4.28 1.35
C ARG A 292 31.65 4.07 2.78
N SER A 293 32.62 3.17 2.99
CA SER A 293 33.17 2.85 4.30
C SER A 293 33.89 4.04 4.93
N ASP A 294 34.67 4.79 4.14
CA ASP A 294 35.35 6.01 4.61
C ASP A 294 34.39 7.14 4.95
N ARG A 295 33.27 7.24 4.23
CA ARG A 295 32.21 8.21 4.57
C ARG A 295 31.50 7.80 5.85
N GLN A 296 31.22 6.51 6.03
CA GLN A 296 30.64 5.97 7.25
C GLN A 296 31.57 6.22 8.44
N ARG A 297 32.85 5.85 8.32
CA ARG A 297 33.86 6.12 9.36
C ARG A 297 33.90 7.59 9.76
N ARG A 298 33.95 8.51 8.78
CA ARG A 298 33.94 9.96 9.02
C ARG A 298 32.67 10.46 9.70
N TYR A 299 31.52 9.91 9.31
CA TYR A 299 30.24 10.22 9.95
C TYR A 299 30.22 9.73 11.41
N ASP A 300 30.79 8.56 11.66
CA ASP A 300 30.79 7.91 12.97
C ASP A 300 31.84 8.47 13.94
N VAL A 301 32.87 9.21 13.47
CA VAL A 301 33.94 9.79 14.33
C VAL A 301 33.38 10.58 15.50
N ASN A 302 32.32 11.38 15.25
CA ASN A 302 31.70 12.22 16.28
C ASN A 302 30.46 11.57 16.91
N SER A 303 30.09 10.36 16.46
CA SER A 303 28.96 9.62 16.99
C SER A 303 29.35 8.86 18.25
N ARG A 304 28.41 8.72 19.19
CA ARG A 304 28.57 7.85 20.37
C ARG A 304 27.57 6.71 20.24
N PRO A 305 27.99 5.44 20.26
CA PRO A 305 27.06 4.32 20.18
C PRO A 305 26.15 4.34 21.41
N LEU A 306 24.83 4.35 21.18
CA LEU A 306 23.86 4.22 22.25
C LEU A 306 23.77 2.77 22.73
N PRO A 307 23.51 2.53 24.03
CA PRO A 307 23.26 1.19 24.53
C PRO A 307 22.01 0.60 23.87
N PRO A 308 22.00 -0.71 23.57
CA PRO A 308 20.84 -1.36 22.97
C PRO A 308 19.62 -1.25 23.91
N LEU A 309 18.46 -0.96 23.33
CA LEU A 309 17.20 -0.88 24.06
C LEU A 309 16.82 -2.26 24.62
N LYS A 310 16.32 -2.29 25.86
CA LYS A 310 15.77 -3.51 26.46
C LYS A 310 14.29 -3.65 26.11
N VAL A 311 13.82 -4.89 26.00
CA VAL A 311 12.38 -5.17 25.91
C VAL A 311 11.71 -4.60 27.17
N ASP A 312 10.54 -3.97 27.00
CA ASP A 312 9.78 -3.25 28.04
C ASP A 312 10.45 -1.98 28.61
N GLN A 313 11.48 -1.46 27.94
CA GLN A 313 12.06 -0.16 28.29
C GLN A 313 11.12 0.97 27.83
N ASP A 314 10.77 1.87 28.74
CA ASP A 314 10.06 3.11 28.40
C ASP A 314 10.96 4.00 27.53
N VAL A 315 10.45 4.36 26.34
CA VAL A 315 11.16 5.21 25.37
C VAL A 315 10.29 6.39 24.97
N PHE A 316 10.93 7.54 24.81
CA PHE A 316 10.27 8.73 24.28
C PHE A 316 10.39 8.74 22.76
N VAL A 317 9.26 8.79 22.07
CA VAL A 317 9.21 8.94 20.61
C VAL A 317 8.96 10.41 20.30
N GLN A 318 9.80 10.99 19.44
CA GLN A 318 9.66 12.39 19.04
C GLN A 318 8.46 12.54 18.10
N ASP A 319 7.41 13.23 18.55
CA ASP A 319 6.30 13.69 17.71
C ASP A 319 6.58 15.13 17.24
N GLN A 320 6.45 15.41 15.94
CA GLN A 320 6.61 16.76 15.38
C GLN A 320 5.31 17.58 15.40
N ARG A 321 4.18 17.02 15.89
CA ARG A 321 2.89 17.72 16.00
C ARG A 321 2.55 18.17 17.42
N GLN A 322 3.15 17.58 18.45
CA GLN A 322 2.97 17.94 19.86
C GLN A 322 4.27 17.72 20.65
N SER A 323 4.55 18.59 21.62
CA SER A 323 5.60 18.39 22.63
C SER A 323 5.38 17.07 23.37
N CYS A 324 6.41 16.22 23.34
CA CYS A 324 6.65 14.99 24.09
C CYS A 324 5.48 14.39 24.94
N GLY A 325 5.01 13.20 24.55
CA GLY A 325 4.19 12.32 25.39
C GLY A 325 4.85 10.96 25.59
N ILE A 326 4.69 10.37 26.77
CA ILE A 326 5.15 9.00 27.10
C ILE A 326 4.28 8.01 26.34
N LEU A 327 4.87 7.23 25.42
CA LEU A 327 4.25 6.03 24.87
C LEU A 327 4.87 4.82 25.56
N LYS A 328 4.08 4.18 26.43
CA LYS A 328 4.42 2.87 26.99
C LYS A 328 4.40 1.86 25.84
N MET A 329 5.53 1.25 25.52
CA MET A 329 5.55 0.16 24.52
C MET A 329 4.84 -1.06 25.11
N LEU A 330 3.55 -1.23 24.81
CA LEU A 330 2.87 -2.51 24.98
C LEU A 330 3.14 -3.36 23.74
N PHE A 331 4.03 -4.34 23.89
CA PHE A 331 4.33 -5.34 22.89
C PHE A 331 3.26 -6.45 22.89
N GLU A 332 1.99 -6.11 22.75
CA GLU A 332 0.91 -7.10 22.63
C GLU A 332 -0.08 -6.67 21.53
N ALA A 333 -0.22 -7.55 20.52
CA ALA A 333 -1.17 -7.52 19.39
C ALA A 333 -0.80 -6.80 18.07
N TYR A 334 0.44 -6.92 17.58
CA TYR A 334 0.77 -6.66 16.15
C TYR A 334 1.46 -7.84 15.43
N ASN A 335 1.05 -9.06 15.78
CA ASN A 335 1.58 -10.33 15.24
C ASN A 335 1.06 -10.70 13.83
N GLN A 336 0.87 -9.74 12.92
CA GLN A 336 0.64 -10.04 11.49
C GLN A 336 1.62 -9.39 10.51
N TYR A 337 2.54 -8.53 10.98
CA TYR A 337 3.57 -7.93 10.13
C TYR A 337 4.90 -7.82 10.88
N SER A 338 5.54 -8.96 11.14
CA SER A 338 6.89 -9.00 11.71
C SER A 338 7.83 -9.75 10.77
N TYR A 339 8.69 -8.98 10.09
CA TYR A 339 10.10 -9.32 9.91
C TYR A 339 10.88 -8.01 9.99
N PHE A 340 11.01 -7.49 11.21
CA PHE A 340 12.06 -6.53 11.55
C PHE A 340 13.39 -7.29 11.58
N ASN A 341 14.18 -7.19 10.51
CA ASN A 341 15.61 -7.47 10.61
C ASN A 341 16.33 -6.15 10.87
N LEU A 342 16.70 -5.96 12.14
CA LEU A 342 17.74 -5.03 12.53
C LEU A 342 19.04 -5.45 11.85
N VAL A 343 19.58 -4.58 11.00
CA VAL A 343 20.99 -4.63 10.60
C VAL A 343 21.68 -3.60 11.49
N TYR A 344 22.57 -4.10 12.34
CA TYR A 344 23.51 -3.33 13.17
C TYR A 344 24.50 -2.53 12.33
#